data_AF-A0A7S2IHT7-F1
#
_entry.id   AF-A0A7S2IHT7-F1
#
_cell.length_a   1.000
_cell.length_b   1.000
_cell.length_c   1.000
_cell.angle_alpha   90.00
_cell.angle_beta   90.00
_cell.angle_gamma   90.00
#
_symmetry.space_group_name_H-M   'P 1'
#
loop_
_entity.id
_entity.type
_entity.pdbx_description
1 polymer ?
#
loop_
_entity_poly.entity_id
_entity_poly.type
_entity_poly.pdbx_seq_one_letter_code
_entity_poly.pdbx_strand_id
1 'polypeptide(L)'
;PTSPLLPTSDCQHNITAGGLCFASTFRTACVDQSPLVFMCSVNNTEHEEPHVVRGTYGVHCQICAMLTPSLIDTDPRPGVVSSVLHFGPNAMDGVVNETEILGYAVFVVDECGRTVGDLVAYAERRPSSGE
;
A
#
# COMPACT_ATOMS: atom_id res chain seq x y z
N PRO A 1 10.30 -4.24 3.92
CA PRO A 1 9.46 -3.29 4.69
C PRO A 1 8.01 -3.31 4.19
N THR A 2 7.08 -3.76 5.02
CA THR A 2 5.64 -3.86 4.71
C THR A 2 5.06 -2.48 4.40
N SER A 3 4.16 -2.42 3.41
CA SER A 3 3.49 -1.18 3.00
C SER A 3 2.81 -0.54 4.23
N PRO A 4 3.14 0.71 4.61
CA PRO A 4 2.76 1.31 5.89
C PRO A 4 1.31 1.83 5.92
N LEU A 5 0.46 1.35 5.02
CA LEU A 5 -0.95 1.78 4.94
C LEU A 5 -1.78 1.25 6.13
N LEU A 6 -1.24 0.27 6.88
CA LEU A 6 -1.66 -0.05 8.23
C LEU A 6 -0.71 0.63 9.22
N PRO A 7 -1.23 1.42 10.16
CA PRO A 7 -0.47 1.78 11.32
C PRO A 7 -1.29 1.50 12.56
N THR A 8 -0.89 0.46 13.23
CA THR A 8 -0.44 0.67 14.59
C THR A 8 0.69 -0.33 14.87
N SER A 9 1.45 -0.13 15.93
CA SER A 9 2.21 -1.19 16.59
C SER A 9 1.35 -2.40 16.97
N ASP A 10 0.03 -2.19 16.93
CA ASP A 10 -0.98 -3.10 17.39
C ASP A 10 -1.21 -4.14 16.30
N CYS A 11 -1.25 -5.40 16.70
CA CYS A 11 -1.30 -6.57 15.81
C CYS A 11 -0.01 -6.90 15.04
N GLN A 12 1.15 -6.37 15.45
CA GLN A 12 2.46 -6.77 14.90
C GLN A 12 2.98 -8.12 15.43
N HIS A 13 2.29 -8.73 16.39
CA HIS A 13 2.64 -10.00 16.99
C HIS A 13 1.62 -11.08 16.64
N ASN A 14 2.07 -12.34 16.71
CA ASN A 14 1.21 -13.49 16.42
C ASN A 14 -0.02 -13.49 17.33
N ILE A 15 -1.19 -13.63 16.70
CA ILE A 15 -2.47 -13.82 17.36
C ILE A 15 -2.73 -15.32 17.43
N THR A 16 -3.10 -15.84 18.60
CA THR A 16 -3.49 -17.25 18.75
C THR A 16 -4.77 -17.55 17.98
N ALA A 17 -5.00 -18.82 17.62
CA ALA A 17 -6.23 -19.24 16.96
C ALA A 17 -7.49 -18.77 17.73
N GLY A 18 -8.45 -18.19 17.02
CA GLY A 18 -9.65 -17.56 17.60
C GLY A 18 -9.39 -16.25 18.35
N GLY A 19 -8.14 -15.80 18.45
CA GLY A 19 -7.76 -14.55 19.09
C GLY A 19 -8.18 -13.35 18.25
N LEU A 20 -8.49 -12.26 18.95
CA LEU A 20 -8.81 -10.97 18.35
C LEU A 20 -7.66 -9.99 18.52
N CYS A 21 -7.47 -9.13 17.55
CA CYS A 21 -6.59 -7.98 17.67
C CYS A 21 -7.26 -6.71 17.16
N PHE A 22 -7.00 -5.62 17.86
CA PHE A 22 -7.59 -4.31 17.59
C PHE A 22 -6.48 -3.40 17.06
N ALA A 23 -6.72 -2.78 15.91
CA ALA A 23 -5.79 -1.84 15.32
C ALA A 23 -6.52 -0.58 14.88
N SER A 24 -5.81 0.54 14.94
CA SER A 24 -6.27 1.79 14.34
C SER A 24 -5.71 1.94 12.93
N THR A 25 -6.34 2.80 12.13
CA THR A 25 -5.90 3.20 10.80
C THR A 25 -5.02 4.46 10.87
N PHE A 26 -4.24 4.74 9.81
CA PHE A 26 -3.38 5.94 9.79
C PHE A 26 -4.25 7.15 9.66
N ARG A 27 -4.03 8.16 10.51
CA ARG A 27 -4.75 9.42 10.42
C ARG A 27 -4.26 10.26 9.25
N THR A 28 -4.78 9.97 8.05
CA THR A 28 -4.54 10.72 6.82
C THR A 28 -5.80 10.71 5.95
N ALA A 29 -5.90 11.66 5.02
CA ALA A 29 -6.95 11.64 3.99
C ALA A 29 -6.88 10.41 3.07
N CYS A 30 -5.73 9.72 3.05
CA CYS A 30 -5.49 8.54 2.23
C CYS A 30 -6.17 7.27 2.72
N VAL A 31 -6.60 7.19 3.99
CA VAL A 31 -7.09 5.94 4.59
C VAL A 31 -8.41 6.20 5.31
N ASP A 32 -9.37 5.28 5.15
CA ASP A 32 -10.61 5.32 5.91
C ASP A 32 -10.33 5.24 7.42
N GLN A 33 -10.83 6.22 8.16
CA GLN A 33 -10.65 6.29 9.60
C GLN A 33 -11.66 5.38 10.31
N SER A 34 -11.30 4.10 10.45
CA SER A 34 -12.11 3.09 11.13
C SER A 34 -11.29 2.26 12.11
N PRO A 35 -11.82 1.91 13.31
CA PRO A 35 -11.20 0.89 14.16
C PRO A 35 -11.37 -0.49 13.52
N LEU A 36 -10.25 -1.18 13.29
CA LEU A 36 -10.25 -2.51 12.70
C LEU A 36 -10.13 -3.57 13.79
N VAL A 37 -10.90 -4.64 13.63
CA VAL A 37 -10.79 -5.85 14.45
C VAL A 37 -10.41 -7.01 13.54
N PHE A 38 -9.26 -7.60 13.83
CA PHE A 38 -8.73 -8.77 13.15
C PHE A 38 -9.00 -10.02 13.98
N MET A 39 -9.22 -11.15 13.31
CA MET A 39 -9.36 -12.45 13.93
C MET A 39 -8.52 -13.49 13.18
N CYS A 40 -7.84 -14.35 13.93
CA CYS A 40 -7.25 -15.56 13.38
C CYS A 40 -8.29 -16.69 13.44
N SER A 41 -8.46 -17.44 12.34
CA SER A 41 -9.40 -18.55 12.26
C SER A 41 -9.17 -19.58 13.38
N VAL A 42 -10.25 -20.13 13.93
CA VAL A 42 -10.20 -21.04 15.11
C VAL A 42 -9.55 -22.39 14.76
N ASN A 43 -9.70 -22.81 13.50
CA ASN A 43 -9.16 -24.07 12.97
C ASN A 43 -7.95 -23.83 12.07
N ASN A 44 -7.07 -22.90 12.46
CA ASN A 44 -5.87 -22.63 11.69
C ASN A 44 -4.79 -23.66 12.04
N THR A 45 -4.84 -24.83 11.39
CA THR A 45 -3.82 -25.88 11.52
C THR A 45 -2.56 -25.58 10.70
N GLU A 46 -2.60 -24.55 9.86
CA GLU A 46 -1.47 -24.03 9.09
C GLU A 46 -1.21 -22.57 9.49
N HIS A 47 -0.29 -21.87 8.82
CA HIS A 47 -0.12 -20.43 9.04
C HIS A 47 -1.11 -19.68 8.14
N GLU A 48 -1.98 -18.85 8.73
CA GLU A 48 -2.97 -18.04 8.01
C GLU A 48 -2.88 -16.61 8.53
N GLU A 49 -3.08 -15.66 7.62
CA GLU A 49 -3.14 -14.25 7.97
C GLU A 49 -4.48 -13.94 8.67
N PRO A 50 -4.48 -13.11 9.73
CA PRO A 50 -5.72 -12.66 10.36
C PRO A 50 -6.60 -11.89 9.38
N HIS A 51 -7.90 -12.16 9.37
CA HIS A 51 -8.87 -11.45 8.53
C HIS A 51 -9.63 -10.39 9.35
N VAL A 52 -10.08 -9.33 8.68
CA VAL A 52 -10.89 -8.29 9.32
C VAL A 52 -12.30 -8.82 9.56
N VAL A 53 -12.73 -8.85 10.83
CA VAL A 53 -14.09 -9.24 11.25
C VAL A 53 -14.97 -8.03 11.57
N ARG A 54 -14.38 -6.85 11.80
CA ARG A 54 -15.11 -5.61 12.04
C ARG A 54 -14.32 -4.38 11.59
N GLY A 55 -15.04 -3.38 11.10
CA GLY A 55 -14.46 -2.17 10.53
C GLY A 55 -14.35 -2.26 9.01
N THR A 56 -14.11 -1.12 8.37
CA THR A 56 -13.89 -1.01 6.93
C THR A 56 -12.53 -0.39 6.69
N TYR A 57 -11.82 -0.92 5.69
CA TYR A 57 -10.53 -0.41 5.28
C TYR A 57 -10.60 -0.06 3.80
N GLY A 58 -10.24 1.18 3.48
CA GLY A 58 -10.16 1.71 2.14
C GLY A 58 -8.97 2.64 2.03
N VAL A 59 -8.27 2.58 0.89
CA VAL A 59 -7.15 3.45 0.57
C VAL A 59 -7.59 4.36 -0.57
N HIS A 60 -7.60 5.67 -0.32
CA HIS A 60 -8.00 6.71 -1.28
C HIS A 60 -6.83 7.24 -2.09
N CYS A 61 -5.61 7.14 -1.55
CA CYS A 61 -4.39 7.54 -2.24
C CYS A 61 -3.94 6.44 -3.21
N GLN A 62 -4.54 6.45 -4.40
CA GLN A 62 -4.15 5.63 -5.52
C GLN A 62 -3.94 6.49 -6.76
N ILE A 63 -2.92 6.15 -7.55
CA ILE A 63 -2.73 6.79 -8.85
C ILE A 63 -3.98 6.56 -9.71
N CYS A 64 -4.58 7.62 -10.24
CA CYS A 64 -5.81 7.51 -11.03
C CYS A 64 -5.57 6.82 -12.37
N ALA A 65 -4.35 6.94 -12.90
CA ALA A 65 -3.92 6.29 -14.12
C ALA A 65 -2.40 6.22 -14.16
N MET A 66 -1.90 5.16 -14.80
CA MET A 66 -0.62 5.23 -15.48
C MET A 66 -0.81 6.01 -16.76
N LEU A 67 -0.03 7.08 -16.95
CA LEU A 67 0.00 7.81 -18.22
C LEU A 67 0.70 6.97 -19.30
N THR A 68 1.61 6.09 -18.89
CA THR A 68 2.25 5.10 -19.75
C THR A 68 1.41 3.81 -19.79
N PRO A 69 0.82 3.42 -20.95
CA PRO A 69 -0.08 2.27 -21.06
C PRO A 69 0.63 0.92 -20.89
N SER A 70 1.96 0.89 -20.99
CA SER A 70 2.78 -0.30 -20.78
C SER A 70 4.14 0.07 -20.19
N LEU A 71 4.68 -0.82 -19.36
CA LEU A 71 6.06 -0.74 -18.89
C LEU A 71 6.96 -1.19 -20.03
N ILE A 72 7.72 -0.26 -20.61
CA ILE A 72 8.69 -0.56 -21.66
C ILE A 72 10.04 -0.74 -20.99
N ASP A 73 10.59 -1.94 -21.07
CA ASP A 73 11.96 -2.18 -20.64
C ASP A 73 12.94 -1.57 -21.65
N THR A 74 13.83 -0.74 -21.13
CA THR A 74 14.86 -0.03 -21.89
C THR A 74 16.24 -0.65 -21.65
N ASP A 75 16.36 -1.65 -20.78
CA ASP A 75 17.60 -2.36 -20.51
C ASP A 75 17.62 -3.74 -21.22
N PRO A 76 18.56 -3.99 -22.13
CA PRO A 76 18.63 -5.28 -22.82
C PRO A 76 19.25 -6.40 -21.97
N ARG A 77 19.74 -6.13 -20.76
CA ARG A 77 20.41 -7.13 -19.92
C ARG A 77 19.40 -8.11 -19.30
N PRO A 78 19.60 -9.44 -19.43
CA PRO A 78 18.72 -10.42 -18.80
C PRO A 78 18.63 -10.24 -17.29
N GLY A 79 17.41 -10.23 -16.77
CA GLY A 79 17.14 -10.12 -15.33
C GLY A 79 17.22 -8.69 -14.76
N VAL A 80 17.37 -7.68 -15.61
CA VAL A 80 17.29 -6.26 -15.23
C VAL A 80 16.14 -5.63 -16.00
N VAL A 81 15.35 -4.78 -15.33
CA VAL A 81 14.31 -3.99 -15.99
C VAL A 81 14.61 -2.52 -15.70
N SER A 82 14.65 -1.69 -16.74
CA SER A 82 14.78 -0.24 -16.62
C SER A 82 13.63 0.44 -17.35
N SER A 83 12.83 1.23 -16.66
CA SER A 83 11.70 1.94 -17.27
C SER A 83 11.45 3.28 -16.58
N VAL A 84 10.82 4.20 -17.31
CA VAL A 84 10.36 5.48 -16.78
C VAL A 84 8.85 5.41 -16.62
N LEU A 85 8.39 5.51 -15.37
CA LEU A 85 6.97 5.50 -15.05
C LEU A 85 6.44 6.94 -14.99
N HIS A 86 5.33 7.18 -15.67
CA HIS A 86 4.60 8.43 -15.61
C HIS A 86 3.25 8.20 -14.94
N PHE A 87 3.07 8.78 -13.76
CA PHE A 87 1.81 8.72 -13.02
C PHE A 87 0.95 9.94 -13.37
N GLY A 88 -0.35 9.73 -13.50
CA GLY A 88 -1.31 10.83 -13.52
C GLY A 88 -1.48 11.44 -12.12
N PRO A 89 -2.31 12.48 -12.00
CA PRO A 89 -2.69 13.03 -10.71
C PRO A 89 -3.18 11.95 -9.74
N ASN A 90 -2.86 12.08 -8.46
CA ASN A 90 -3.35 11.24 -7.38
C ASN A 90 -4.57 11.90 -6.75
N ALA A 91 -5.73 11.68 -7.37
CA ALA A 91 -7.01 12.18 -6.88
C ALA A 91 -8.14 11.23 -7.30
N MET A 92 -8.27 10.08 -6.64
CA MET A 92 -9.51 9.32 -6.79
C MET A 92 -10.63 10.19 -6.21
N ASP A 93 -11.57 10.58 -7.08
CA ASP A 93 -12.78 11.35 -6.74
C ASP A 93 -12.53 12.72 -6.05
N GLY A 94 -11.33 13.28 -6.17
CA GLY A 94 -10.99 14.59 -5.58
C GLY A 94 -10.93 14.61 -4.04
N VAL A 95 -10.92 13.43 -3.40
CA VAL A 95 -10.90 13.29 -1.94
C VAL A 95 -9.52 13.59 -1.36
N VAL A 96 -8.47 13.30 -2.13
CA VAL A 96 -7.07 13.49 -1.72
C VAL A 96 -6.54 14.79 -2.31
N ASN A 97 -6.05 15.67 -1.43
CA ASN A 97 -5.27 16.82 -1.86
C ASN A 97 -3.81 16.41 -2.10
N GLU A 98 -3.32 16.54 -3.33
CA GLU A 98 -1.96 16.15 -3.70
C GLU A 98 -0.86 16.87 -2.90
N THR A 99 -1.17 18.01 -2.29
CA THR A 99 -0.22 18.70 -1.41
C THR A 99 0.15 17.90 -0.18
N GLU A 100 -0.69 16.95 0.24
CA GLU A 100 -0.45 16.06 1.37
C GLU A 100 0.43 14.84 1.01
N ILE A 101 0.68 14.61 -0.27
CA ILE A 101 1.53 13.52 -0.73
C ILE A 101 3.00 13.89 -0.49
N LEU A 102 3.71 13.06 0.27
CA LEU A 102 5.14 13.23 0.53
C LEU A 102 6.00 12.68 -0.60
N GLY A 103 5.55 11.59 -1.23
CA GLY A 103 6.25 10.91 -2.31
C GLY A 103 5.63 9.55 -2.62
N TYR A 104 6.24 8.82 -3.54
CA TYR A 104 5.79 7.52 -4.04
C TYR A 104 6.84 6.45 -3.73
N ALA A 105 6.40 5.36 -3.11
CA ALA A 105 7.22 4.17 -2.87
C ALA A 105 6.91 3.11 -3.94
N VAL A 106 7.95 2.52 -4.53
CA VAL A 106 7.86 1.52 -5.58
C VAL A 106 8.28 0.16 -5.02
N PHE A 107 7.41 -0.84 -5.18
CA PHE A 107 7.65 -2.22 -4.76
C PHE A 107 7.44 -3.16 -5.94
N VAL A 108 8.17 -4.28 -5.95
CA VAL A 108 7.81 -5.43 -6.79
C VAL A 108 6.74 -6.22 -6.06
N VAL A 109 5.72 -6.70 -6.76
CA VAL A 109 4.69 -7.59 -6.19
C VAL A 109 4.56 -8.86 -7.01
N ASP A 110 4.14 -9.95 -6.36
CA ASP A 110 3.78 -11.19 -7.04
C ASP A 110 2.36 -11.14 -7.64
N GLU A 111 1.93 -12.22 -8.27
CA GLU A 111 0.58 -12.35 -8.86
C GLU A 111 -0.56 -12.24 -7.83
N CYS A 112 -0.26 -12.43 -6.54
CA CYS A 112 -1.20 -12.24 -5.44
C CYS A 112 -1.17 -10.82 -4.86
N GLY A 113 -0.34 -9.92 -5.41
CA GLY A 113 -0.18 -8.55 -4.92
C GLY A 113 0.71 -8.43 -3.68
N ARG A 114 1.43 -9.49 -3.28
CA ARG A 114 2.34 -9.46 -2.13
C ARG A 114 3.68 -8.90 -2.55
N THR A 115 4.26 -8.03 -1.73
CA THR A 115 5.58 -7.44 -2.03
C THR A 115 6.68 -8.51 -2.07
N VAL A 116 7.43 -8.54 -3.16
CA VAL A 116 8.59 -9.41 -3.35
C VAL A 116 9.85 -8.59 -3.12
N GLY A 117 10.53 -8.85 -2.00
CA GLY A 117 11.76 -8.15 -1.62
C GLY A 117 11.52 -6.79 -0.95
N ASP A 118 12.53 -5.93 -1.02
CA ASP A 118 12.52 -4.62 -0.38
C ASP A 118 12.01 -3.51 -1.31
N LEU A 119 11.90 -2.30 -0.76
CA LEU A 119 11.60 -1.09 -1.51
C LEU A 119 12.57 -0.92 -2.69
N VAL A 120 12.04 -0.82 -3.91
CA VAL A 120 12.83 -0.64 -5.13
C VAL A 120 13.30 0.80 -5.26
N ALA A 121 12.38 1.74 -5.06
CA ALA A 121 12.65 3.16 -5.21
C ALA A 121 11.67 3.99 -4.39
N TYR A 122 12.11 5.19 -4.01
CA TYR A 122 11.26 6.23 -3.46
C TYR A 122 11.44 7.52 -4.27
N ALA A 123 10.33 8.06 -4.77
CA ALA A 123 10.29 9.31 -5.50
C ALA A 123 9.61 10.38 -4.64
N GLU A 124 10.39 11.32 -4.11
CA GLU A 124 9.84 12.47 -3.38
C GLU A 124 8.92 13.32 -4.26
N ARG A 125 7.84 13.84 -3.68
CA ARG A 125 7.01 14.83 -4.36
C ARG A 125 7.85 16.08 -4.60
N ARG A 126 8.04 16.44 -5.86
CA ARG A 126 8.56 17.77 -6.20
C ARG A 126 7.41 18.77 -6.08
N PRO A 127 7.57 19.88 -5.33
CA PRO A 127 6.59 20.95 -5.39
C PRO A 127 6.51 21.42 -6.84
N SER A 128 5.29 21.55 -7.36
CA SER A 128 5.07 22.24 -8.64
C SER A 128 5.67 23.64 -8.47
N SER A 129 6.75 23.92 -9.19
CA SER A 129 7.26 25.27 -9.33
C SER A 129 6.11 26.10 -9.90
N GLY A 130 5.60 27.04 -9.10
CA GLY A 130 4.51 27.91 -9.52
C GLY A 130 4.84 28.58 -10.86
N GLU A 131 3.92 28.44 -11.80
CA GLU A 131 3.70 29.43 -12.86
C GLU A 131 3.00 30.66 -12.28
#